data_AF-A0A8S0FVZ7-F1
#
_entry.id   AF-A0A8S0FVZ7-F1
#
_cell.length_a   1.000
_cell.length_b   1.000
_cell.length_c   1.000
_cell.angle_alpha   90.00
_cell.angle_beta   90.00
_cell.angle_gamma   90.00
#
_symmetry.space_group_name_H-M   'P 1'
#
loop_
_entity.id
_entity.type
_entity.pdbx_description
1 polymer ?
#
loop_
_entity_poly.entity_id
_entity_poly.type
_entity_poly.pdbx_seq_one_letter_code
_entity_poly.pdbx_strand_id
1 'polypeptide(L)'
;MANIEAKYHLNDPIMTQYFSYLKQLAHGDFGPSFKYKDYSVNDLVASSFPVSAKLGAAAFFLAVILGVSAGVIAALKQNTKWDYTVMGLAMTGVVIPSFVVAPLLVMIFAIILHWLPGGGWNGGALKFMILPMVALSLAYIASIARITRGSMIEVLHSNFIRTARANNKGYLCGGSFYATH
;
A
#
# COMPACT_ATOMS: atom_id res chain seq x y z
N MET A 1 10.38 39.61 20.42
CA MET A 1 10.05 39.64 18.98
C MET A 1 11.30 39.79 18.12
N ALA A 2 12.20 40.75 18.41
CA ALA A 2 13.43 40.97 17.63
C ALA A 2 14.40 39.76 17.49
N ASN A 3 14.53 38.92 18.52
CA ASN A 3 15.44 37.77 18.50
C ASN A 3 14.89 36.56 17.71
N ILE A 4 13.58 36.58 17.42
CA ILE A 4 12.90 35.60 16.57
C ILE A 4 13.09 36.09 15.13
N GLU A 5 12.72 37.33 14.82
CA GLU A 5 12.86 37.94 13.47
C GLU A 5 14.28 37.86 12.87
N ALA A 6 15.32 38.08 13.68
CA ALA A 6 16.71 37.94 13.26
C ALA A 6 17.14 36.50 13.00
N LYS A 7 16.51 35.51 13.66
CA LYS A 7 16.76 34.07 13.47
C LYS A 7 16.00 33.50 12.25
N TYR A 8 14.97 34.19 11.78
CA TYR A 8 14.13 33.79 10.63
C TYR A 8 14.39 34.60 9.34
N HIS A 9 15.36 35.53 9.34
CA HIS A 9 15.67 36.39 8.17
C HIS A 9 14.43 37.06 7.55
N LEU A 10 13.44 37.41 8.37
CA LEU A 10 12.13 37.86 7.90
C LEU A 10 12.14 39.30 7.36
N ASN A 11 13.28 39.99 7.46
CA ASN A 11 13.49 41.39 7.06
C ASN A 11 14.30 41.53 5.76
N ASP A 12 14.77 40.43 5.16
CA ASP A 12 15.50 40.45 3.90
C ASP A 12 14.53 40.52 2.70
N PRO A 13 14.93 41.10 1.55
CA PRO A 13 14.13 41.05 0.32
C PRO A 13 13.68 39.62 0.01
N ILE A 14 12.41 39.43 -0.39
CA ILE A 14 11.82 38.08 -0.52
C ILE A 14 12.61 37.17 -1.48
N MET A 15 13.26 37.77 -2.49
CA MET A 15 14.11 37.06 -3.45
C MET A 15 15.38 36.52 -2.80
N THR A 16 16.05 37.28 -1.92
CA THR A 16 17.25 36.80 -1.22
C THR A 16 16.90 35.73 -0.20
N GLN A 17 15.74 35.82 0.46
CA GLN A 17 15.25 34.77 1.35
C GLN A 17 14.95 33.47 0.58
N TYR A 18 14.32 33.58 -0.59
CA TYR A 18 14.01 32.43 -1.46
C TYR A 18 15.27 31.72 -1.97
N PHE A 19 16.24 32.46 -2.52
CA PHE A 19 17.50 31.86 -2.99
C PHE A 19 18.34 31.26 -1.85
N SER A 20 18.33 31.89 -0.68
CA SER A 20 19.03 31.35 0.51
C SER A 20 18.37 30.07 1.01
N TYR A 21 17.03 30.02 1.03
CA TYR A 21 16.28 28.82 1.34
C TYR A 21 16.55 27.70 0.34
N LEU A 22 16.55 27.98 -0.97
CA LEU A 22 16.89 26.98 -1.99
C LEU A 22 18.32 26.44 -1.83
N LYS A 23 19.28 27.30 -1.47
CA LYS A 23 20.66 26.89 -1.19
C LYS A 23 20.74 25.99 0.05
N GLN A 24 20.02 26.32 1.12
CA GLN A 24 19.93 25.50 2.34
C GLN A 24 19.26 24.15 2.06
N LEU A 25 18.17 24.16 1.27
CA LEU A 25 17.45 22.97 0.85
C LEU A 25 18.32 22.03 0.01
N ALA A 26 19.18 22.58 -0.86
CA ALA A 26 20.17 21.82 -1.62
C ALA A 26 21.22 21.14 -0.73
N HIS A 27 21.47 21.66 0.48
CA HIS A 27 22.32 21.04 1.50
C HIS A 27 21.53 20.14 2.46
N GLY A 28 20.24 19.92 2.19
CA GLY A 28 19.36 19.08 3.01
C GLY A 28 18.84 19.76 4.27
N ASP A 29 18.98 21.07 4.42
CA ASP A 29 18.40 21.85 5.53
C ASP A 29 17.04 22.42 5.08
N PHE A 30 15.97 21.87 5.66
CA PHE A 30 14.60 22.31 5.41
C PHE A 30 14.20 23.51 6.27
N GLY A 31 15.10 23.99 7.13
CA GLY A 31 14.90 25.14 7.98
C GLY A 31 13.99 24.87 9.18
N PRO A 32 13.59 25.94 9.89
CA PRO A 32 12.81 25.83 11.11
C PRO A 32 11.34 25.49 10.82
N SER A 33 10.68 24.80 11.75
CA SER A 33 9.25 24.54 11.64
C SER A 33 8.44 25.79 12.00
N PHE A 34 7.64 26.27 11.05
CA PHE A 34 6.70 27.37 11.28
C PHE A 34 5.54 26.98 12.20
N LYS A 35 5.28 25.68 12.36
CA LYS A 35 4.23 25.15 13.24
C LYS A 35 4.74 24.84 14.64
N TYR A 36 5.96 24.34 14.75
CA TYR A 36 6.60 23.96 16.01
C TYR A 36 7.86 24.80 16.22
N LYS A 37 7.73 25.93 16.92
CA LYS A 37 8.77 26.96 17.02
C LYS A 37 10.12 26.47 17.58
N ASP A 38 10.13 25.33 18.29
CA ASP A 38 11.32 24.74 18.91
C ASP A 38 11.97 23.61 18.09
N TYR A 39 11.40 23.23 16.94
CA TYR A 39 11.88 22.11 16.12
C TYR A 39 12.26 22.57 14.72
N SER A 40 13.33 21.98 14.16
CA SER A 40 13.56 22.08 12.72
C SER A 40 12.64 21.13 11.96
N VAL A 41 12.41 21.40 10.67
CA VAL A 41 11.69 20.47 9.80
C VAL A 41 12.46 19.15 9.67
N ASN A 42 13.80 19.19 9.66
CA ASN A 42 14.66 18.02 9.68
C ASN A 42 14.39 17.12 10.89
N ASP A 43 14.24 17.68 12.09
CA ASP A 43 13.98 16.92 13.31
C ASP A 43 12.60 16.24 13.27
N LEU A 44 11.59 16.96 12.76
CA LEU A 44 10.25 16.42 12.59
C LEU A 44 10.21 15.29 11.54
N VAL A 45 10.94 15.47 10.43
CA VAL A 45 11.07 14.43 9.39
C VAL A 45 11.84 13.24 9.95
N ALA A 46 12.99 13.43 10.59
CA ALA A 46 13.81 12.34 11.11
C ALA A 46 13.07 11.51 12.18
N SER A 47 12.22 12.14 13.00
CA SER A 47 11.40 11.43 13.99
C SER A 47 10.17 10.74 13.40
N SER A 48 9.51 11.35 12.41
CA SER A 48 8.25 10.84 11.85
C SER A 48 8.45 9.86 10.69
N PHE A 49 9.50 10.05 9.90
CA PHE A 49 9.84 9.24 8.73
C PHE A 49 9.94 7.74 9.04
N PRO A 50 10.69 7.27 10.06
CA PRO A 50 10.79 5.84 10.33
C PRO A 50 9.45 5.20 10.71
N VAL A 51 8.56 5.96 11.38
CA VAL A 51 7.21 5.49 11.72
C VAL A 51 6.37 5.32 10.45
N SER A 52 6.35 6.35 9.61
CA SER A 52 5.63 6.35 8.32
C SER A 52 6.16 5.27 7.38
N ALA A 53 7.49 5.09 7.30
CA ALA A 53 8.12 4.08 6.46
C ALA A 53 7.75 2.66 6.90
N LYS A 54 7.77 2.38 8.21
CA LYS A 54 7.35 1.08 8.76
C LYS A 54 5.88 0.78 8.46
N LEU A 55 4.99 1.75 8.68
CA LEU A 55 3.56 1.60 8.39
C LEU A 55 3.30 1.41 6.89
N GLY A 56 3.92 2.24 6.05
CA GLY A 56 3.81 2.17 4.60
C GLY A 56 4.32 0.85 4.05
N ALA A 57 5.49 0.39 4.50
CA ALA A 57 6.04 -0.90 4.10
C ALA A 57 5.14 -2.07 4.52
N ALA A 58 4.65 -2.08 5.77
CA ALA A 58 3.74 -3.13 6.24
C ALA A 58 2.43 -3.14 5.43
N ALA A 59 1.85 -1.97 5.16
CA ALA A 59 0.65 -1.84 4.35
C ALA A 59 0.87 -2.29 2.90
N PHE A 60 2.03 -1.96 2.33
CA PHE A 60 2.43 -2.42 1.00
C PHE A 60 2.53 -3.94 0.93
N PHE A 61 3.24 -4.58 1.86
CA PHE A 61 3.34 -6.04 1.88
C PHE A 61 1.98 -6.70 2.04
N LEU A 62 1.13 -6.20 2.93
CA LEU A 62 -0.23 -6.69 3.08
C LEU A 62 -1.02 -6.55 1.77
N ALA A 63 -0.92 -5.39 1.12
CA ALA A 63 -1.62 -5.12 -0.13
C ALA A 63 -1.18 -6.04 -1.26
N VAL A 64 0.13 -6.31 -1.36
CA VAL A 64 0.69 -7.22 -2.37
C VAL A 64 0.24 -8.64 -2.10
N ILE A 65 0.38 -9.15 -0.88
CA ILE A 65 0.01 -10.53 -0.54
C ILE A 65 -1.48 -10.77 -0.81
N LEU A 66 -2.35 -9.90 -0.29
CA LEU A 66 -3.80 -10.05 -0.45
C LEU A 66 -4.25 -9.76 -1.88
N GLY A 67 -3.69 -8.73 -2.53
CA GLY A 67 -4.03 -8.36 -3.90
C GLY A 67 -3.63 -9.45 -4.90
N VAL A 68 -2.38 -9.91 -4.83
CA VAL A 68 -1.88 -10.96 -5.73
C VAL A 68 -2.65 -12.27 -5.52
N SER A 69 -2.85 -12.70 -4.27
CA SER A 69 -3.59 -13.94 -4.00
C SER A 69 -5.03 -13.88 -4.51
N ALA A 70 -5.75 -12.79 -4.24
CA ALA A 70 -7.09 -12.57 -4.77
C ALA A 70 -7.13 -12.56 -6.31
N GLY A 71 -6.17 -11.86 -6.94
CA GLY A 71 -6.08 -11.76 -8.40
C GLY A 71 -5.76 -13.10 -9.07
N VAL A 72 -4.87 -13.91 -8.48
CA VAL A 72 -4.56 -15.27 -8.93
C VAL A 72 -5.78 -16.18 -8.81
N ILE A 73 -6.48 -16.16 -7.67
CA ILE A 73 -7.69 -16.97 -7.47
C ILE A 73 -8.76 -16.61 -8.51
N ALA A 74 -8.99 -15.31 -8.74
CA ALA A 74 -9.95 -14.83 -9.73
C ALA A 74 -9.57 -15.23 -11.16
N ALA A 75 -8.28 -15.18 -11.52
CA ALA A 75 -7.80 -15.59 -12.84
C ALA A 75 -7.89 -17.09 -13.08
N LEU A 76 -7.53 -17.92 -12.08
CA LEU A 76 -7.62 -19.39 -12.20
C LEU A 76 -9.05 -19.87 -12.36
N LYS A 77 -10.02 -19.13 -11.81
CA LYS A 77 -11.46 -19.40 -11.94
C LYS A 77 -12.18 -18.32 -12.76
N GLN A 78 -11.54 -17.83 -13.82
CA GLN A 78 -12.07 -16.78 -14.67
C GLN A 78 -13.49 -17.11 -15.18
N ASN A 79 -14.36 -16.10 -15.26
CA ASN A 79 -15.75 -16.20 -15.71
C ASN A 79 -16.64 -17.13 -14.85
N THR A 80 -16.21 -17.46 -13.63
CA THR A 80 -17.04 -18.18 -12.66
C THR A 80 -17.57 -17.24 -11.59
N LYS A 81 -18.55 -17.69 -10.80
CA LYS A 81 -19.08 -16.93 -9.65
C LYS A 81 -17.96 -16.44 -8.71
N TRP A 82 -16.89 -17.20 -8.53
CA TRP A 82 -15.76 -16.82 -7.68
C TRP A 82 -15.02 -15.57 -8.18
N ASP A 83 -14.81 -15.47 -9.49
CA ASP A 83 -14.20 -14.29 -10.11
C ASP A 83 -15.06 -13.04 -9.89
N TYR A 84 -16.36 -13.13 -10.22
CA TYR A 84 -17.30 -12.02 -10.02
C TYR A 84 -17.43 -11.61 -8.55
N THR A 85 -17.48 -12.56 -7.61
CA THR A 85 -17.59 -12.25 -6.18
C THR A 85 -16.31 -11.61 -5.63
N VAL A 86 -15.12 -12.17 -5.92
CA VAL A 86 -13.85 -11.63 -5.43
C VAL A 86 -13.60 -10.23 -6.01
N MET A 87 -13.76 -10.07 -7.32
CA MET A 87 -13.56 -8.77 -7.97
C MET A 87 -14.63 -7.76 -7.58
N GLY A 88 -15.89 -8.20 -7.46
CA GLY A 88 -17.00 -7.35 -7.01
C GLY A 88 -16.77 -6.81 -5.60
N LEU A 89 -16.45 -7.68 -4.63
CA LEU A 89 -16.14 -7.26 -3.25
C LEU A 89 -14.91 -6.36 -3.17
N ALA A 90 -13.86 -6.66 -3.94
CA ALA A 90 -12.67 -5.82 -3.97
C ALA A 90 -12.99 -4.42 -4.51
N MET A 91 -13.76 -4.32 -5.59
CA MET A 91 -14.09 -3.03 -6.19
C MET A 91 -15.06 -2.23 -5.33
N THR A 92 -16.08 -2.84 -4.72
CA THR A 92 -17.00 -2.12 -3.83
C THR A 92 -16.29 -1.55 -2.60
N GLY A 93 -15.35 -2.30 -2.01
CA GLY A 93 -14.56 -1.83 -0.88
C GLY A 93 -13.71 -0.59 -1.19
N VAL A 94 -13.28 -0.42 -2.44
CA VAL A 94 -12.44 0.71 -2.87
C VAL A 94 -13.23 1.93 -3.33
N VAL A 95 -14.52 1.77 -3.66
CA VAL A 95 -15.41 2.90 -3.95
C VAL A 95 -15.63 3.77 -2.70
N ILE A 96 -15.48 3.20 -1.50
CA ILE A 96 -15.59 3.93 -0.25
C ILE A 96 -14.33 4.79 -0.05
N PRO A 97 -14.45 6.12 0.12
CA PRO A 97 -13.30 6.98 0.33
C PRO A 97 -12.50 6.59 1.59
N SER A 98 -11.18 6.67 1.52
CA SER A 98 -10.28 6.27 2.62
C SER A 98 -10.53 7.03 3.93
N PHE A 99 -10.90 8.31 3.84
CA PHE A 99 -11.25 9.14 5.00
C PHE A 99 -12.55 8.69 5.69
N VAL A 100 -13.38 7.86 5.03
CA VAL A 100 -14.57 7.22 5.62
C VAL A 100 -14.20 5.86 6.20
N VAL A 101 -13.42 5.07 5.47
CA VAL A 101 -13.01 3.72 5.89
C VAL A 101 -12.19 3.75 7.20
N ALA A 102 -11.23 4.68 7.32
CA ALA A 102 -10.36 4.73 8.48
C ALA A 102 -11.12 5.00 9.81
N PRO A 103 -12.00 6.01 9.92
CA PRO A 103 -12.83 6.19 11.11
C PRO A 103 -13.80 5.04 11.37
N LEU A 104 -14.37 4.42 10.33
CA LEU A 104 -15.24 3.25 10.51
C LEU A 104 -14.49 2.05 11.11
N LEU A 105 -13.27 1.79 10.65
CA LEU A 105 -12.39 0.77 11.23
C LEU A 105 -12.12 1.05 12.72
N VAL A 106 -11.82 2.31 13.07
CA VAL A 106 -11.63 2.71 14.47
C VAL A 106 -12.93 2.52 15.28
N MET A 107 -14.06 2.98 14.75
CA MET A 107 -15.37 2.83 15.42
C MET A 107 -15.67 1.36 15.72
N ILE A 108 -15.55 0.49 14.73
CA ILE A 108 -15.89 -0.92 14.89
C ILE A 108 -14.89 -1.61 15.82
N PHE A 109 -13.59 -1.52 15.54
CA PHE A 109 -12.59 -2.35 16.22
C PHE A 109 -12.06 -1.77 17.52
N ALA A 110 -12.04 -0.44 17.68
CA ALA A 110 -11.54 0.21 18.88
C ALA A 110 -12.66 0.60 19.86
N ILE A 111 -13.80 1.09 19.36
CA ILE A 111 -14.86 1.62 20.21
C ILE A 111 -15.95 0.58 20.49
N ILE A 112 -16.42 -0.16 19.47
CA ILE A 112 -17.49 -1.14 19.67
C ILE A 112 -16.92 -2.45 20.21
N LEU A 113 -15.96 -3.04 19.47
CA LEU A 113 -15.39 -4.36 19.81
C LEU A 113 -14.28 -4.29 20.87
N HIS A 114 -13.62 -3.15 21.05
CA HIS A 114 -12.47 -2.98 21.96
C HIS A 114 -11.30 -3.97 21.71
N TRP A 115 -11.15 -4.46 20.48
CA TRP A 115 -10.09 -5.40 20.11
C TRP A 115 -8.75 -4.71 19.86
N LEU A 116 -8.79 -3.51 19.29
CA LEU A 116 -7.62 -2.78 18.82
C LEU A 116 -7.61 -1.36 19.41
N PRO A 117 -6.42 -0.78 19.66
CA PRO A 117 -6.31 0.60 20.12
C PRO A 117 -6.75 1.58 19.02
N GLY A 118 -7.45 2.65 19.40
CA GLY A 118 -7.96 3.66 18.45
C GLY A 118 -6.90 4.59 17.86
N GLY A 119 -5.68 4.59 18.38
CA GLY A 119 -4.59 5.42 17.88
C GLY A 119 -3.32 5.37 18.74
N GLY A 120 -2.26 6.01 18.25
CA GLY A 120 -0.93 6.03 18.87
C GLY A 120 0.08 5.12 18.19
N TRP A 121 1.35 5.19 18.61
CA TRP A 121 2.44 4.38 18.04
C TRP A 121 2.91 3.27 18.98
N ASN A 122 2.93 3.52 20.29
CA ASN A 122 3.39 2.58 21.33
C ASN A 122 4.63 1.76 20.93
N GLY A 123 5.68 2.45 20.46
CA GLY A 123 6.93 1.80 20.04
C GLY A 123 6.85 0.92 18.78
N GLY A 124 5.75 0.97 18.03
CA GLY A 124 5.52 0.11 16.86
C GLY A 124 4.90 -1.24 17.22
N ALA A 125 4.19 -1.33 18.34
CA ALA A 125 3.45 -2.53 18.68
C ALA A 125 2.40 -2.85 17.59
N LEU A 126 2.36 -4.11 17.15
CA LEU A 126 1.50 -4.55 16.03
C LEU A 126 0.04 -4.13 16.19
N LYS A 127 -0.51 -4.18 17.41
CA LYS A 127 -1.89 -3.77 17.70
C LYS A 127 -2.21 -2.33 17.26
N PHE A 128 -1.25 -1.42 17.37
CA PHE A 128 -1.38 -0.01 16.95
C PHE A 128 -1.17 0.19 15.46
N MET A 129 -0.55 -0.79 14.79
CA MET A 129 -0.28 -0.74 13.36
C MET A 129 -1.39 -1.37 12.51
N ILE A 130 -2.17 -2.32 13.06
CA ILE A 130 -3.17 -3.08 12.28
C ILE A 130 -4.21 -2.18 11.63
N LEU A 131 -4.85 -1.28 12.39
CA LEU A 131 -5.88 -0.39 11.86
C LEU A 131 -5.35 0.52 10.73
N PRO A 132 -4.26 1.30 10.92
CA PRO A 132 -3.73 2.12 9.84
C PRO A 132 -3.20 1.28 8.68
N MET A 133 -2.60 0.12 8.93
CA MET A 133 -2.12 -0.78 7.86
C MET A 133 -3.26 -1.27 6.98
N VAL A 134 -4.36 -1.74 7.58
CA VAL A 134 -5.55 -2.22 6.85
C VAL A 134 -6.18 -1.06 6.07
N ALA A 135 -6.38 0.09 6.73
CA ALA A 135 -6.96 1.27 6.08
C ALA A 135 -6.15 1.73 4.87
N LEU A 136 -4.81 1.76 4.97
CA LEU A 136 -3.92 2.12 3.87
C LEU A 136 -3.93 1.08 2.75
N SER A 137 -3.88 -0.21 3.10
CA SER A 137 -3.76 -1.30 2.12
C SER A 137 -5.01 -1.52 1.27
N LEU A 138 -6.21 -1.25 1.81
CA LEU A 138 -7.49 -1.63 1.19
C LEU A 138 -7.64 -1.12 -0.25
N ALA A 139 -7.30 0.15 -0.49
CA ALA A 139 -7.36 0.75 -1.82
C ALA A 139 -6.38 0.10 -2.82
N TYR A 140 -5.20 -0.30 -2.34
CA TYR A 140 -4.17 -0.90 -3.17
C TYR A 140 -4.45 -2.38 -3.48
N ILE A 141 -5.08 -3.11 -2.56
CA ILE A 141 -5.44 -4.53 -2.76
C ILE A 141 -6.26 -4.71 -4.04
N ALA A 142 -7.30 -3.90 -4.24
CA ALA A 142 -8.17 -4.06 -5.42
C ALA A 142 -7.44 -3.74 -6.73
N SER A 143 -6.61 -2.69 -6.73
CA SER A 143 -5.78 -2.32 -7.88
C SER A 143 -4.78 -3.42 -8.24
N ILE A 144 -4.04 -3.92 -7.25
CA ILE A 144 -3.07 -5.02 -7.44
C ILE A 144 -3.79 -6.30 -7.89
N ALA A 145 -4.93 -6.64 -7.29
CA ALA A 145 -5.73 -7.80 -7.68
C ALA A 145 -6.20 -7.72 -9.13
N ARG A 146 -6.67 -6.55 -9.57
CA ARG A 146 -7.13 -6.33 -10.94
C ARG A 146 -6.01 -6.46 -11.96
N ILE A 147 -4.85 -5.86 -11.70
CA ILE A 147 -3.68 -5.96 -12.56
C ILE A 147 -3.22 -7.42 -12.62
N THR A 148 -3.03 -8.06 -11.47
CA THR A 148 -2.59 -9.47 -11.36
C THR A 148 -3.55 -10.40 -12.10
N ARG A 149 -4.86 -10.21 -11.93
CA ARG A 149 -5.88 -10.99 -12.64
C ARG A 149 -5.74 -10.83 -14.14
N GLY A 150 -5.60 -9.60 -14.64
CA GLY A 150 -5.43 -9.32 -16.06
C GLY A 150 -4.19 -10.01 -16.65
N SER A 151 -3.03 -9.82 -16.01
CA SER A 151 -1.77 -10.42 -16.45
C SER A 151 -1.80 -11.96 -16.40
N MET A 152 -2.41 -12.55 -15.37
CA MET A 152 -2.51 -14.00 -15.26
C MET A 152 -3.44 -14.60 -16.32
N ILE A 153 -4.55 -13.94 -16.64
CA ILE A 153 -5.45 -14.36 -17.73
C ILE A 153 -4.72 -14.36 -19.07
N GLU A 154 -3.94 -13.32 -19.37
CA GLU A 154 -3.15 -13.23 -20.60
C GLU A 154 -2.14 -14.39 -20.69
N VAL A 155 -1.41 -14.66 -19.61
CA VAL A 155 -0.46 -15.76 -19.53
C VAL A 155 -1.15 -17.12 -19.70
N LEU A 156 -2.31 -17.34 -19.09
CA LEU A 156 -3.08 -18.60 -19.22
C LEU A 156 -3.55 -18.87 -20.66
N HIS A 157 -3.79 -17.84 -21.47
CA HIS A 157 -4.20 -17.96 -22.86
C HIS A 157 -3.05 -18.06 -23.85
N SER A 158 -1.81 -17.89 -23.40
CA SER A 158 -0.62 -17.96 -24.24
C SER A 158 -0.40 -19.35 -24.85
N ASN A 159 0.27 -19.38 -26.01
CA ASN A 159 0.52 -20.62 -26.75
C ASN A 159 1.39 -21.62 -25.97
N PHE A 160 2.31 -21.15 -25.12
CA PHE A 160 3.16 -22.03 -24.31
C PHE A 160 2.37 -22.84 -23.28
N ILE A 161 1.36 -22.25 -22.64
CA ILE A 161 0.49 -23.00 -21.71
C ILE A 161 -0.42 -23.99 -22.45
N ARG A 162 -0.90 -23.63 -23.65
CA ARG A 162 -1.71 -24.54 -24.50
C ARG A 162 -0.91 -25.78 -24.91
N THR A 163 0.34 -25.60 -25.34
CA THR A 163 1.24 -26.71 -25.73
C THR A 163 1.62 -27.56 -24.52
N ALA A 164 1.91 -26.96 -23.36
CA ALA A 164 2.20 -27.71 -22.14
C ALA A 164 1.01 -28.58 -21.66
N ARG A 165 -0.22 -28.05 -21.74
CA ARG A 165 -1.44 -28.80 -21.43
C ARG A 165 -1.72 -29.91 -22.45
N ALA A 166 -1.40 -29.68 -23.73
CA ALA A 166 -1.53 -30.68 -24.80
C ALA A 166 -0.52 -31.82 -24.66
N ASN A 167 0.75 -31.51 -24.36
CA ASN A 167 1.78 -32.52 -24.10
C ASN A 167 1.46 -33.36 -22.86
N ASN A 168 1.00 -32.76 -21.76
CA ASN A 168 0.65 -33.53 -20.57
C ASN A 168 -0.51 -34.53 -20.83
N LYS A 169 -1.54 -34.12 -21.58
CA LYS A 169 -2.59 -35.06 -22.05
C LYS A 169 -2.05 -36.10 -23.05
N GLY A 170 -1.11 -35.73 -23.90
CA GLY A 170 -0.43 -36.64 -24.83
C GLY A 170 0.37 -37.74 -24.14
N TYR A 171 1.03 -37.43 -23.01
CA TYR A 171 1.77 -38.43 -22.22
C TYR A 171 0.84 -39.42 -21.51
N LEU A 172 -0.35 -38.96 -21.07
CA LEU A 172 -1.36 -39.83 -20.46
C LEU A 172 -2.07 -40.74 -21.47
N CYS A 173 -2.23 -40.31 -22.73
CA CYS A 173 -2.81 -41.15 -23.80
C CYS A 173 -1.75 -42.01 -24.53
N GLY A 174 -0.49 -41.60 -24.59
CA GLY A 174 0.59 -42.33 -25.25
C GLY A 174 1.15 -43.51 -24.45
N GLY A 175 0.93 -43.54 -23.13
CA GLY A 175 1.36 -44.64 -22.26
C GLY A 175 0.48 -45.90 -22.31
N SER A 176 -0.70 -45.84 -22.95
CA SER A 176 -1.61 -46.99 -23.07
C SER A 176 -1.43 -47.81 -24.36
N PHE A 177 -0.52 -47.42 -25.26
CA PHE A 177 -0.33 -48.07 -26.57
C PHE A 177 0.90 -48.99 -26.64
N TYR A 178 1.71 -49.08 -25.56
CA TYR A 178 2.93 -49.90 -25.50
C TYR A 178 2.84 -51.04 -24.46
N ALA A 179 1.67 -51.69 -24.32
CA ALA A 179 1.47 -52.80 -23.38
C ALA A 179 0.87 -54.08 -24.02
N THR A 180 0.99 -54.22 -25.34
CA THR A 180 0.67 -55.47 -26.05
C THR A 180 1.68 -55.66 -27.16
N HIS A 181 2.75 -56.41 -26.88
CA HIS A 181 3.40 -57.36 -27.78
C HIS A 181 4.47 -58.14 -27.01
#